data_AF-A0A6B2UMH7-F1
#
_entry.id   AF-A0A6B2UMH7-F1
#
_cell.length_a   1.000
_cell.length_b   1.000
_cell.length_c   1.000
_cell.angle_alpha   90.00
_cell.angle_beta   90.00
_cell.angle_gamma   90.00
#
_symmetry.space_group_name_H-M   'P 1'
#
loop_
_entity.id
_entity.type
_entity.pdbx_description
1 polymer ?
#
loop_
_entity_poly.entity_id
_entity_poly.type
_entity_poly.pdbx_seq_one_letter_code
_entity_poly.pdbx_strand_id
1 'polypeptide(L)'
;MAEARGTRRATRSGGTKSTGSTRPKAATGTSRPKSTTRSTAKGTAKSTAKSGAKSPPRDARKSTAGRAPAKAPAASRLREIATEAAEELAALIGHEAEGVSAVRRGEAGWRVEVDVVEVLRIPDTTSLLATYEMTLDEEGRLVEYRRLRRFRRGWADG
;
A
#
# COMPACT_ATOMS: atom_id res chain seq x y z
N MET A 1 39.01 -54.09 28.54
CA MET A 1 40.13 -53.27 29.03
C MET A 1 40.15 -51.99 28.20
N ALA A 2 40.24 -50.76 28.69
CA ALA A 2 40.27 -50.17 30.02
C ALA A 2 39.89 -48.68 29.87
N GLU A 3 39.41 -48.07 30.95
CA GLU A 3 39.26 -46.61 31.19
C GLU A 3 40.57 -45.84 30.89
N ALA A 4 40.68 -44.50 30.83
CA ALA A 4 40.16 -43.51 31.77
C ALA A 4 40.53 -42.04 31.37
N ARG A 5 39.78 -41.09 31.95
CA ARG A 5 40.20 -39.79 32.59
C ARG A 5 40.98 -38.77 31.74
N GLY A 6 40.50 -37.53 31.56
CA GLY A 6 40.42 -36.44 32.57
C GLY A 6 41.21 -35.24 32.02
N THR A 7 40.76 -33.99 32.03
CA THR A 7 40.97 -33.02 33.13
C THR A 7 40.08 -31.77 32.98
N ARG A 8 39.69 -31.20 34.13
CA ARG A 8 39.02 -29.90 34.31
C ARG A 8 40.03 -28.74 34.41
N ARG A 9 39.50 -27.51 34.36
CA ARG A 9 39.81 -26.27 35.15
C ARG A 9 40.15 -25.06 34.24
N ALA A 10 39.23 -24.08 34.09
CA ALA A 10 39.03 -22.82 34.87
C ALA A 10 40.07 -21.72 34.49
N THR A 11 39.83 -20.40 34.44
CA THR A 11 39.09 -19.45 35.29
C THR A 11 39.08 -18.04 34.66
N ARG A 12 38.10 -17.18 35.06
CA ARG A 12 38.20 -15.71 35.31
C ARG A 12 38.45 -14.78 34.11
N SER A 13 38.12 -13.49 34.09
CA SER A 13 37.27 -12.56 34.86
C SER A 13 37.39 -11.19 34.16
N GLY A 14 36.37 -10.34 34.15
CA GLY A 14 36.57 -8.92 33.82
C GLY A 14 35.26 -8.16 33.59
N GLY A 15 34.72 -7.56 34.66
CA GLY A 15 33.71 -6.50 34.56
C GLY A 15 34.33 -5.19 34.06
N THR A 16 33.53 -4.22 33.63
CA THR A 16 33.23 -3.01 34.44
C THR A 16 31.90 -2.34 34.06
N LYS A 17 31.29 -1.71 35.08
CA LYS A 17 30.12 -0.80 35.03
C LYS A 17 30.56 0.66 34.80
N SER A 18 29.65 1.49 34.24
CA SER A 18 29.52 2.94 34.49
C SER A 18 28.21 3.40 33.80
N THR A 19 27.10 3.73 34.47
CA THR A 19 26.70 4.90 35.31
C THR A 19 26.62 6.25 34.60
N GLY A 20 25.38 6.71 34.34
CA GLY A 20 24.88 7.97 34.91
C GLY A 20 24.71 9.22 34.02
N SER A 21 23.45 9.69 33.98
CA SER A 21 23.03 11.11 33.97
C SER A 21 23.07 11.85 32.60
N THR A 22 22.14 12.70 32.14
CA THR A 22 21.13 13.54 32.83
C THR A 22 20.10 14.06 31.80
N ARG A 23 18.85 14.33 32.24
CA ARG A 23 17.80 15.13 31.55
C ARG A 23 17.80 16.57 32.11
N PRO A 24 17.43 17.62 31.36
CA PRO A 24 16.08 18.24 31.45
C PRO A 24 15.55 18.72 30.06
N LYS A 25 14.26 18.71 29.66
CA LYS A 25 12.93 19.22 30.08
C LYS A 25 12.63 20.70 29.79
N ALA A 26 11.74 20.98 28.83
CA ALA A 26 10.68 22.04 28.80
C ALA A 26 9.94 21.98 27.43
N ALA A 27 8.64 21.66 27.34
CA ALA A 27 7.44 22.54 27.46
C ALA A 27 7.37 23.56 26.30
N THR A 28 6.30 23.74 25.50
CA THR A 28 4.87 23.96 25.81
C THR A 28 4.10 24.08 24.47
N GLY A 29 2.78 23.81 24.40
CA GLY A 29 1.90 24.54 23.45
C GLY A 29 0.82 23.77 22.68
N THR A 30 -0.27 23.42 23.36
CA THR A 30 -1.68 23.37 22.93
C THR A 30 -2.07 23.96 21.55
N SER A 31 -2.87 23.24 20.74
CA SER A 31 -4.28 23.63 20.44
C SER A 31 -5.04 22.66 19.50
N ARG A 32 -6.28 22.36 19.93
CA ARG A 32 -7.37 21.62 19.26
C ARG A 32 -8.06 22.49 18.19
N PRO A 33 -8.89 21.89 17.30
CA PRO A 33 -9.48 22.56 16.15
C PRO A 33 -10.74 23.36 16.54
N LYS A 34 -11.04 24.43 15.78
CA LYS A 34 -12.29 25.19 15.92
C LYS A 34 -13.13 25.05 14.66
N SER A 35 -14.19 24.27 14.81
CA SER A 35 -15.43 24.35 14.02
C SER A 35 -16.07 25.73 14.22
N THR A 36 -16.49 26.35 13.13
CA THR A 36 -17.49 27.42 13.12
C THR A 36 -18.46 27.20 11.97
N THR A 37 -19.68 26.84 12.35
CA THR A 37 -20.93 27.01 11.62
C THR A 37 -21.10 28.42 11.05
N ARG A 38 -21.62 28.54 9.82
CA ARG A 38 -22.74 29.46 9.54
C ARG A 38 -23.49 29.12 8.25
N SER A 39 -24.74 28.74 8.44
CA SER A 39 -25.80 28.67 7.42
C SER A 39 -26.16 30.05 6.89
N THR A 40 -26.49 30.15 5.60
CA THR A 40 -27.50 31.09 5.09
C THR A 40 -28.20 30.50 3.88
N ALA A 41 -29.51 30.71 3.85
CA ALA A 41 -30.51 30.00 3.07
C ALA A 41 -30.82 30.65 1.70
N LYS A 42 -31.67 29.91 0.96
CA LYS A 42 -32.85 30.39 0.22
C LYS A 42 -32.65 30.81 -1.25
N GLY A 43 -33.46 30.21 -2.14
CA GLY A 43 -33.70 30.76 -3.48
C GLY A 43 -34.37 29.80 -4.46
N THR A 44 -35.69 29.86 -4.53
CA THR A 44 -36.63 29.06 -5.32
C THR A 44 -36.78 29.53 -6.78
N ALA A 45 -37.30 28.63 -7.64
CA ALA A 45 -38.03 28.83 -8.92
C ALA A 45 -37.18 29.10 -10.18
N LYS A 46 -37.33 28.46 -11.36
CA LYS A 46 -38.39 27.81 -12.19
C LYS A 46 -38.74 28.68 -13.42
N SER A 47 -38.65 28.05 -14.60
CA SER A 47 -39.26 28.41 -15.90
C SER A 47 -38.57 29.56 -16.68
N THR A 48 -38.53 29.63 -18.02
CA THR A 48 -39.44 29.18 -19.10
C THR A 48 -38.66 29.07 -20.44
N ALA A 49 -39.19 28.25 -21.35
CA ALA A 49 -38.76 28.00 -22.72
C ALA A 49 -38.76 29.23 -23.67
N LYS A 50 -38.00 29.15 -24.78
CA LYS A 50 -38.54 29.52 -26.11
C LYS A 50 -37.82 28.86 -27.27
N SER A 51 -38.65 28.32 -28.15
CA SER A 51 -38.38 27.67 -29.44
C SER A 51 -38.03 28.69 -30.54
N GLY A 52 -37.27 28.26 -31.55
CA GLY A 52 -37.00 29.02 -32.78
C GLY A 52 -36.27 28.18 -33.81
N ALA A 53 -37.03 27.59 -34.74
CA ALA A 53 -36.54 26.71 -35.81
C ALA A 53 -36.00 27.50 -37.03
N LYS A 54 -34.94 26.97 -37.67
CA LYS A 54 -34.81 26.81 -39.14
C LYS A 54 -33.45 26.20 -39.53
N SER A 55 -33.48 25.20 -40.41
CA SER A 55 -32.34 24.67 -41.20
C SER A 55 -32.67 24.83 -42.70
N PRO A 56 -31.85 24.42 -43.70
CA PRO A 56 -30.40 24.11 -43.83
C PRO A 56 -29.84 24.89 -45.09
N PRO A 57 -28.90 24.44 -45.98
CA PRO A 57 -27.92 23.32 -45.97
C PRO A 57 -26.48 23.67 -46.49
N ARG A 58 -25.51 22.77 -46.25
CA ARG A 58 -24.69 22.04 -47.26
C ARG A 58 -23.30 21.63 -46.77
N ASP A 59 -23.01 20.36 -47.01
CA ASP A 59 -21.73 19.80 -47.44
C ASP A 59 -20.45 20.14 -46.66
N ALA A 60 -20.14 19.31 -45.66
CA ALA A 60 -18.76 18.97 -45.35
C ALA A 60 -18.67 17.51 -44.95
N ARG A 61 -18.39 16.65 -45.95
CA ARG A 61 -17.83 15.32 -45.73
C ARG A 61 -16.59 15.46 -44.86
N LYS A 62 -16.63 14.98 -43.61
CA LYS A 62 -15.41 14.68 -42.86
C LYS A 62 -15.50 13.26 -42.34
N SER A 63 -14.82 12.41 -43.07
CA SER A 63 -14.38 11.05 -42.77
C SER A 63 -14.46 10.71 -41.28
N THR A 64 -15.41 9.87 -40.91
CA THR A 64 -15.35 9.06 -39.68
C THR A 64 -14.30 7.97 -39.90
N ALA A 65 -13.04 8.37 -39.90
CA ALA A 65 -11.95 7.44 -39.64
C ALA A 65 -12.18 6.89 -38.23
N GLY A 66 -12.38 5.58 -38.15
CA GLY A 66 -12.65 4.87 -36.91
C GLY A 66 -11.67 5.33 -35.83
N ARG A 67 -12.21 5.93 -34.76
CA ARG A 67 -11.46 6.18 -33.55
C ARG A 67 -11.21 4.83 -32.90
N ALA A 68 -10.09 4.21 -33.26
CA ALA A 68 -9.52 3.12 -32.49
C ALA A 68 -9.47 3.58 -31.02
N PRO A 69 -9.88 2.74 -30.06
CA PRO A 69 -9.86 3.13 -28.66
C PRO A 69 -8.43 3.49 -28.29
N ALA A 70 -8.25 4.73 -27.82
CA ALA A 70 -6.96 5.18 -27.31
C ALA A 70 -6.58 4.26 -26.16
N LYS A 71 -5.52 3.47 -26.36
CA LYS A 71 -4.93 2.57 -25.37
C LYS A 71 -4.79 3.37 -24.07
N ALA A 72 -5.46 2.92 -23.00
CA ALA A 72 -5.35 3.56 -21.70
C ALA A 72 -3.88 3.77 -21.35
N PRO A 73 -3.49 4.91 -20.74
CA PRO A 73 -2.09 5.17 -20.43
C PRO A 73 -1.56 4.04 -19.53
N ALA A 74 -0.36 3.55 -19.81
CA ALA A 74 0.25 2.40 -19.10
C ALA A 74 0.27 2.57 -17.57
N ALA A 75 0.29 3.82 -17.08
CA ALA A 75 0.17 4.15 -15.66
C ALA A 75 -1.19 3.73 -15.05
N SER A 76 -2.30 3.80 -15.80
CA SER A 76 -3.61 3.31 -15.37
C SER A 76 -3.56 1.81 -15.12
N ARG A 77 -3.00 1.07 -16.09
CA ARG A 77 -2.93 -0.39 -15.99
C ARG A 77 -2.05 -0.86 -14.84
N LEU A 78 -0.92 -0.20 -14.59
CA LEU A 78 -0.05 -0.53 -13.46
C LEU A 78 -0.77 -0.32 -12.12
N ARG A 79 -1.57 0.74 -11.99
CA ARG A 79 -2.38 1.01 -10.79
C ARG A 79 -3.50 -0.02 -10.61
N GLU A 80 -4.19 -0.39 -11.68
CA GLU A 80 -5.21 -1.45 -11.68
C GLU A 80 -4.63 -2.76 -11.16
N ILE A 81 -3.52 -3.22 -11.77
CA ILE A 81 -2.82 -4.45 -11.36
C ILE A 81 -2.39 -4.41 -9.89
N ALA A 82 -1.87 -3.29 -9.42
CA ALA A 82 -1.49 -3.13 -8.01
C ALA A 82 -2.69 -3.31 -7.07
N THR A 83 -3.82 -2.69 -7.42
CA THR A 83 -5.03 -2.69 -6.60
C THR A 83 -5.68 -4.07 -6.60
N GLU A 84 -5.86 -4.66 -7.77
CA GLU A 84 -6.45 -6.00 -7.95
C GLU A 84 -5.62 -7.07 -7.23
N ALA A 85 -4.29 -7.02 -7.33
CA ALA A 85 -3.41 -7.98 -6.65
C ALA A 85 -3.51 -7.89 -5.12
N ALA A 86 -3.55 -6.68 -4.55
CA ALA A 86 -3.69 -6.50 -3.11
C ALA A 86 -5.04 -7.04 -2.59
N GLU A 87 -6.12 -6.77 -3.31
CA GLU A 87 -7.46 -7.27 -2.98
C GLU A 87 -7.56 -8.79 -3.10
N GLU A 88 -7.05 -9.36 -4.19
CA GLU A 88 -7.05 -10.80 -4.43
C GLU A 88 -6.21 -11.54 -3.39
N LEU A 89 -5.02 -11.04 -3.04
CA LEU A 89 -4.19 -11.65 -2.01
C LEU A 89 -4.88 -11.62 -0.65
N ALA A 90 -5.42 -10.47 -0.25
CA ALA A 90 -6.10 -10.32 1.03
C ALA A 90 -7.27 -11.29 1.15
N ALA A 91 -8.06 -11.45 0.08
CA ALA A 91 -9.13 -12.42 0.01
C ALA A 91 -8.63 -13.87 0.08
N LEU A 92 -7.50 -14.18 -0.57
CA LEU A 92 -6.92 -15.52 -0.63
C LEU A 92 -6.36 -16.00 0.71
N ILE A 93 -5.64 -15.13 1.43
CA ILE A 93 -4.92 -15.51 2.67
C ILE A 93 -5.67 -15.13 3.95
N GLY A 94 -6.74 -14.34 3.87
CA GLY A 94 -7.53 -13.91 5.02
C GLY A 94 -6.80 -12.90 5.93
N HIS A 95 -5.83 -12.17 5.39
CA HIS A 95 -5.08 -11.13 6.10
C HIS A 95 -5.24 -9.78 5.41
N GLU A 96 -5.19 -8.71 6.19
CA GLU A 96 -5.27 -7.34 5.68
C GLU A 96 -4.00 -7.00 4.89
N ALA A 97 -4.17 -6.49 3.67
CA ALA A 97 -3.09 -5.89 2.90
C ALA A 97 -2.74 -4.52 3.51
N GLU A 98 -1.49 -4.36 3.92
CA GLU A 98 -0.93 -3.07 4.36
C GLU A 98 -0.71 -2.16 3.15
N GLY A 99 -0.22 -2.73 2.04
CA GLY A 99 0.03 -1.98 0.82
C GLY A 99 0.87 -2.75 -0.20
N VAL A 100 0.99 -2.17 -1.39
CA VAL A 100 1.82 -2.70 -2.47
C VAL A 100 3.20 -2.05 -2.40
N SER A 101 4.24 -2.86 -2.24
CA SER A 101 5.63 -2.39 -2.11
C SER A 101 6.40 -2.45 -3.42
N ALA A 102 5.99 -3.27 -4.39
CA ALA A 102 6.54 -3.27 -5.75
C ALA A 102 5.55 -3.75 -6.81
N VAL A 103 5.64 -3.19 -8.01
CA VAL A 103 4.93 -3.69 -9.21
C VAL A 103 5.88 -3.63 -10.41
N ARG A 104 6.03 -4.73 -11.13
CA ARG A 104 6.89 -4.82 -12.30
C ARG A 104 6.21 -5.58 -13.43
N ARG A 105 6.25 -5.05 -14.66
CA ARG A 105 5.90 -5.81 -15.86
C ARG A 105 7.11 -6.67 -16.25
N GLY A 106 6.90 -7.97 -16.36
CA GLY A 106 7.83 -8.91 -16.97
C GLY A 106 7.37 -9.32 -18.37
N GLU A 107 8.12 -10.22 -19.00
CA GLU A 107 7.78 -10.73 -20.33
C GLU A 107 6.48 -11.53 -20.34
N ALA A 108 6.25 -12.36 -19.31
CA ALA A 108 5.10 -13.27 -19.22
C ALA A 108 3.94 -12.76 -18.36
N GLY A 109 3.95 -11.48 -17.96
CA GLY A 109 2.92 -10.91 -17.09
C GLY A 109 3.47 -9.93 -16.06
N TRP A 110 2.98 -9.99 -14.83
CA TRP A 110 3.33 -9.05 -13.76
C TRP A 110 3.91 -9.76 -12.53
N ARG A 111 4.80 -9.06 -11.83
CA ARG A 111 5.16 -9.39 -10.46
C ARG A 111 4.74 -8.26 -9.54
N VAL A 112 4.07 -8.61 -8.45
CA VAL A 112 3.60 -7.66 -7.45
C VAL A 112 4.09 -8.13 -6.08
N GLU A 113 4.69 -7.23 -5.31
CA GLU A 113 4.99 -7.46 -3.90
C GLU A 113 3.99 -6.69 -3.04
N VAL A 114 3.33 -7.41 -2.13
CA VAL A 114 2.31 -6.88 -1.22
C VAL A 114 2.73 -7.16 0.21
N ASP A 115 2.76 -6.12 1.03
CA ASP A 115 2.94 -6.24 2.47
C ASP A 115 1.58 -6.49 3.13
N VAL A 116 1.52 -7.45 4.04
CA VAL A 116 0.31 -7.87 4.74
C VAL A 116 0.53 -7.94 6.24
N VAL A 117 -0.52 -7.71 7.02
CA VAL A 117 -0.51 -7.86 8.49
C VAL A 117 -0.98 -9.26 8.86
N GLU A 118 -0.04 -10.17 9.13
CA GLU A 118 -0.39 -11.55 9.57
C GLU A 118 -0.85 -11.58 11.03
N VAL A 119 -0.25 -10.74 11.89
CA VAL A 119 -0.61 -10.66 13.32
C VAL A 119 -0.61 -9.21 13.80
N LEU A 120 -1.79 -8.69 14.10
CA LEU A 120 -1.97 -7.39 14.74
C LEU A 120 -1.59 -7.44 16.23
N ARG A 121 -0.88 -6.43 16.75
CA ARG A 121 -0.47 -6.32 18.17
C ARG A 121 -0.66 -4.91 18.73
N ILE A 122 -0.55 -4.79 20.06
CA ILE A 122 -0.59 -3.51 20.80
C ILE A 122 0.71 -3.35 21.61
N PRO A 123 1.51 -2.28 21.40
CA PRO A 123 1.31 -1.25 20.38
C PRO A 123 1.49 -1.81 18.96
N ASP A 124 0.90 -1.13 17.97
CA ASP A 124 0.92 -1.50 16.55
C ASP A 124 2.34 -1.69 16.01
N THR A 125 3.31 -0.94 16.54
CA THR A 125 4.76 -1.07 16.30
C THR A 125 5.34 -2.45 16.60
N THR A 126 4.58 -3.33 17.25
CA THR A 126 5.00 -4.73 17.48
C THR A 126 4.30 -5.74 16.58
N SER A 127 3.43 -5.30 15.67
CA SER A 127 2.70 -6.17 14.73
C SER A 127 3.65 -6.93 13.82
N LEU A 128 3.25 -8.14 13.42
CA LEU A 128 4.00 -8.98 12.49
C LEU A 128 3.46 -8.78 11.08
N LEU A 129 4.31 -8.26 10.20
CA LEU A 129 4.04 -8.11 8.77
C LEU A 129 4.77 -9.20 7.97
N ALA A 130 4.34 -9.38 6.74
CA ALA A 130 5.00 -10.23 5.76
C ALA A 130 4.92 -9.61 4.37
N THR A 131 5.98 -9.76 3.58
CA THR A 131 5.96 -9.42 2.15
C THR A 131 5.65 -10.70 1.37
N TYR A 132 4.62 -10.65 0.54
CA TYR A 132 4.26 -11.69 -0.41
C TYR A 132 4.58 -11.23 -1.82
N GLU A 133 5.13 -12.12 -2.63
CA GLU A 133 5.26 -11.91 -4.07
C GLU A 133 4.16 -12.69 -4.78
N MET A 134 3.52 -12.04 -5.74
CA MET A 134 2.50 -12.61 -6.62
C MET A 134 3.00 -12.54 -8.06
N THR A 135 2.82 -13.65 -8.78
CA THR A 135 3.00 -13.71 -10.23
C THR A 135 1.63 -13.70 -10.88
N LEU A 136 1.40 -12.72 -11.75
CA LEU A 136 0.16 -12.58 -12.52
C LEU A 136 0.45 -12.79 -14.01
N ASP A 137 -0.53 -13.30 -14.75
CA ASP A 137 -0.47 -13.39 -16.21
C ASP A 137 -0.56 -12.01 -16.89
N GLU A 138 -0.58 -11.97 -18.23
CA GLU A 138 -0.65 -10.70 -18.97
C GLU A 138 -1.94 -9.90 -18.72
N GLU A 139 -3.02 -10.62 -18.42
CA GLU A 139 -4.34 -10.08 -18.09
C GLU A 139 -4.49 -9.71 -16.60
N GLY A 140 -3.49 -10.01 -15.77
CA GLY A 140 -3.49 -9.69 -14.34
C GLY A 140 -4.12 -10.76 -13.44
N ARG A 141 -4.35 -11.97 -13.94
CA ARG A 141 -4.89 -13.07 -13.11
C ARG A 141 -3.76 -13.73 -12.32
N LEU A 142 -4.01 -14.06 -11.05
CA LEU A 142 -3.05 -14.74 -10.20
C LEU A 142 -2.69 -16.14 -10.72
N VAL A 143 -1.39 -16.39 -10.86
CA VAL A 143 -0.82 -17.68 -11.26
C VAL A 143 -0.08 -18.35 -10.09
N GLU A 144 0.65 -17.55 -9.31
CA GLU A 144 1.44 -18.03 -8.17
C GLU A 144 1.50 -16.95 -7.10
N TYR A 145 1.56 -17.36 -5.83
CA TYR A 145 1.96 -16.47 -4.74
C TYR A 145 2.90 -17.19 -3.77
N ARG A 146 3.80 -16.44 -3.15
CA ARG A 146 4.70 -16.94 -2.10
C ARG A 146 5.02 -15.86 -1.08
N ARG A 147 5.24 -16.25 0.17
CA ARG A 147 5.75 -15.35 1.20
C ARG A 147 7.27 -15.23 1.08
N LEU A 148 7.77 -14.02 0.84
CA LEU A 148 9.20 -13.75 0.76
C LEU A 148 9.86 -13.64 2.13
N ARG A 149 9.24 -12.90 3.05
CA ARG A 149 9.78 -12.64 4.40
C ARG A 149 8.70 -12.29 5.40
N ARG A 150 9.06 -12.36 6.69
CA ARG A 150 8.29 -11.79 7.80
C ARG A 150 9.16 -10.82 8.59
N PHE A 151 8.55 -9.76 9.10
CA PHE A 151 9.24 -8.71 9.85
C PHE A 151 8.29 -8.03 10.83
N ARG A 152 8.81 -7.36 11.85
CA ARG A 152 7.99 -6.54 12.74
C ARG A 152 7.79 -5.15 12.15
N ARG A 153 6.63 -4.54 12.39
CA ARG A 153 6.35 -3.15 12.04
C ARG A 153 7.46 -2.25 12.62
N GLY A 154 8.04 -1.38 11.80
CA GLY A 154 9.15 -0.50 12.21
C GLY A 154 10.57 -1.10 12.12
N TRP A 155 10.72 -2.34 11.66
CA TRP A 155 12.02 -2.96 11.33
C TRP A 155 12.19 -3.22 9.82
N ALA A 156 11.27 -2.74 8.99
CA ALA A 156 11.54 -2.65 7.56
C ALA A 156 12.45 -1.43 7.36
N ASP A 157 13.71 -1.69 7.06
CA ASP A 157 14.73 -0.66 6.84
C ASP A 157 14.29 0.32 5.74
N GLY A 158 14.60 1.60 5.97
CA GLY A 158 14.54 2.65 4.95
C GLY A 158 15.73 2.61 4.00
#